data_AF-A0A837D5R8-F1
#
_entry.id   AF-A0A837D5R8-F1
#
_cell.length_a   1.000
_cell.length_b   1.000
_cell.length_c   1.000
_cell.angle_alpha   90.00
_cell.angle_beta   90.00
_cell.angle_gamma   90.00
#
_symmetry.space_group_name_H-M   'P 1'
#
loop_
_entity.id
_entity.type
_entity.pdbx_description
1 polymer ?
#
loop_
_entity_poly.entity_id
_entity_poly.type
_entity_poly.pdbx_seq_one_letter_code
_entity_poly.pdbx_strand_id
1 'polypeptide(L)'
;MAERKPTIELNMAELRAVTGYAVACAEPALVLFERARPDDRRPHIAIEAARRFAEGAARTKKLRDGAWAAQRAYQQARDQGRLAAGEAARAAVAAAGAAFLHPLAKATQVLHILGSAAHAAYAFELDAGDPDAGIAYLEQTRKLATATVVDVLARYPIAPSGRGRMGALARTLDTALRQP
;
A
#
# COMPACT_ATOMS: atom_id res chain seq x y z
N MET A 1 -32.71 10.57 2.11
CA MET A 1 -32.53 9.48 1.14
C MET A 1 -31.04 9.16 1.07
N ALA A 2 -30.59 8.02 1.59
CA ALA A 2 -29.18 7.64 1.49
C ALA A 2 -28.89 7.22 0.05
N GLU A 3 -28.06 8.00 -0.64
CA GLU A 3 -27.65 7.76 -2.02
C GLU A 3 -27.01 6.35 -2.13
N ARG A 4 -27.66 5.46 -2.88
CA ARG A 4 -27.19 4.09 -3.08
C ARG A 4 -25.91 4.14 -3.90
N LYS A 5 -24.77 4.08 -3.23
CA LYS A 5 -23.45 4.15 -3.87
C LYS A 5 -23.30 3.01 -4.88
N PRO A 6 -22.81 3.27 -6.10
CA PRO A 6 -22.58 2.20 -7.07
C PRO A 6 -21.61 1.18 -6.46
N THR A 7 -21.99 -0.09 -6.56
CA THR A 7 -21.18 -1.22 -6.09
C THR A 7 -20.24 -1.63 -7.22
N ILE A 8 -18.97 -1.86 -6.88
CA ILE A 8 -17.97 -2.35 -7.84
C ILE A 8 -17.96 -3.88 -7.74
N GLU A 9 -18.05 -4.58 -8.86
CA GLU A 9 -17.79 -6.02 -8.87
C GLU A 9 -16.32 -6.26 -8.50
N LEU A 10 -16.09 -7.10 -7.50
CA LEU A 10 -14.76 -7.46 -7.04
C LEU A 10 -14.77 -8.90 -6.55
N ASN A 11 -14.00 -9.77 -7.21
CA ASN A 11 -13.90 -11.17 -6.86
C ASN A 11 -12.64 -11.48 -6.02
N MET A 12 -12.55 -12.71 -5.52
CA MET A 12 -11.43 -13.13 -4.68
C MET A 12 -10.08 -13.17 -5.41
N ALA A 13 -10.05 -13.53 -6.69
CA ALA A 13 -8.81 -13.56 -7.46
C ALA A 13 -8.27 -12.13 -7.66
N GLU A 14 -9.15 -11.17 -7.93
CA GLU A 14 -8.80 -9.75 -8.02
C GLU A 14 -8.28 -9.19 -6.70
N LEU A 15 -8.93 -9.50 -5.57
CA LEU A 15 -8.44 -9.13 -4.24
C LEU A 15 -7.04 -9.68 -3.96
N ARG A 16 -6.77 -10.92 -4.37
CA ARG A 16 -5.45 -11.54 -4.23
C ARG A 16 -4.42 -10.86 -5.14
N ALA A 17 -4.77 -10.56 -6.38
CA ALA A 17 -3.90 -9.85 -7.31
C ALA A 17 -3.51 -8.45 -6.78
N VAL A 18 -4.49 -7.67 -6.31
CA VAL A 18 -4.25 -6.37 -5.67
C VAL A 18 -3.37 -6.49 -4.43
N THR A 19 -3.60 -7.51 -3.60
CA THR A 19 -2.77 -7.72 -2.41
C THR A 19 -1.34 -8.14 -2.77
N GLY A 20 -1.16 -8.98 -3.80
CA GLY A 20 0.16 -9.39 -4.28
C GLY A 20 0.96 -8.21 -4.84
N TYR A 21 0.31 -7.35 -5.62
CA TYR A 21 0.89 -6.08 -6.04
C TYR A 21 1.28 -5.21 -4.85
N ALA A 22 0.39 -5.08 -3.87
CA ALA A 22 0.65 -4.25 -2.70
C ALA A 22 1.83 -4.77 -1.86
N VAL A 23 1.99 -6.09 -1.74
CA VAL A 23 3.15 -6.76 -1.13
C VAL A 23 4.43 -6.43 -1.87
N ALA A 24 4.46 -6.63 -3.19
CA ALA A 24 5.63 -6.39 -4.02
C ALA A 24 6.09 -4.92 -3.97
N CYS A 25 5.16 -3.98 -3.79
CA CYS A 25 5.46 -2.57 -3.62
C CYS A 25 5.94 -2.19 -2.21
N ALA A 26 5.56 -2.94 -1.16
CA ALA A 26 5.93 -2.62 0.22
C ALA A 26 7.24 -3.29 0.64
N GLU A 27 7.50 -4.49 0.14
CA GLU A 27 8.59 -5.35 0.60
C GLU A 27 9.98 -4.70 0.48
N PRO A 28 10.37 -4.04 -0.62
CA PRO A 28 11.68 -3.41 -0.72
C PRO A 28 11.93 -2.33 0.34
N ALA A 29 10.89 -1.65 0.84
CA ALA A 29 11.04 -0.62 1.86
C ALA A 29 11.27 -1.20 3.27
N LEU A 30 11.07 -2.52 3.50
CA LEU A 30 11.31 -3.15 4.80
C LEU A 30 12.73 -2.92 5.32
N VAL A 31 13.72 -2.90 4.42
CA VAL A 31 15.12 -2.67 4.78
C VAL A 31 15.31 -1.37 5.57
N LEU A 32 14.53 -0.33 5.27
CA LEU A 32 14.58 0.96 5.96
C LEU A 32 14.05 0.85 7.40
N PHE A 33 13.01 0.05 7.60
CA PHE A 33 12.48 -0.21 8.93
C PHE A 33 13.43 -1.10 9.74
N GLU A 34 13.94 -2.18 9.14
CA GLU A 34 14.83 -3.15 9.79
C GLU A 34 16.16 -2.52 10.19
N ARG A 35 16.75 -1.67 9.34
CA ARG A 35 17.96 -0.89 9.70
C ARG A 35 17.73 0.00 10.92
N ALA A 36 16.54 0.56 11.06
CA ALA A 36 16.20 1.42 12.18
C ALA A 36 15.78 0.63 13.43
N ARG A 37 15.10 -0.51 13.29
CA ARG A 37 14.48 -1.29 14.36
C ARG A 37 14.69 -2.80 14.13
N PRO A 38 15.92 -3.31 14.23
CA PRO A 38 16.26 -4.67 13.79
C PRO A 38 15.50 -5.77 14.54
N ASP A 39 15.18 -5.55 15.82
CA ASP A 39 14.45 -6.54 16.64
C ASP A 39 12.93 -6.47 16.47
N ASP A 40 12.41 -5.50 15.71
CA ASP A 40 10.98 -5.29 15.53
C ASP A 40 10.48 -5.86 14.21
N ARG A 41 9.89 -7.05 14.29
CA ARG A 41 9.42 -7.78 13.11
C ARG A 41 8.00 -7.43 12.67
N ARG A 42 7.33 -6.45 13.31
CA ARG A 42 5.90 -6.20 13.07
C ARG A 42 5.56 -5.85 11.61
N PRO A 43 6.31 -4.97 10.90
CA PRO A 43 6.06 -4.71 9.48
C PRO A 43 6.28 -5.94 8.59
N HIS A 44 7.35 -6.71 8.82
CA HIS A 44 7.62 -7.95 8.11
C HIS A 44 6.47 -8.96 8.28
N ILE A 45 5.97 -9.14 9.51
CA ILE A 45 4.84 -10.05 9.79
C ILE A 45 3.57 -9.61 9.06
N ALA A 46 3.32 -8.31 8.93
CA ALA A 46 2.17 -7.79 8.20
C ALA A 46 2.26 -8.07 6.69
N ILE A 47 3.43 -7.85 6.08
CA ILE A 47 3.68 -8.15 4.67
C ILE A 47 3.60 -9.66 4.41
N GLU A 48 4.16 -10.49 5.27
CA GLU A 48 4.08 -11.95 5.15
C GLU A 48 2.63 -12.46 5.24
N ALA A 49 1.82 -11.89 6.13
CA ALA A 49 0.39 -12.23 6.19
C ALA A 49 -0.35 -11.84 4.90
N ALA A 50 -0.02 -10.69 4.33
CA ALA A 50 -0.56 -10.22 3.04
C ALA A 50 -0.12 -11.13 1.88
N ARG A 51 1.14 -11.55 1.85
CA ARG A 51 1.70 -12.47 0.86
C ARG A 51 0.95 -13.80 0.85
N ARG A 52 0.81 -14.44 2.02
CA ARG A 52 0.08 -15.71 2.14
C ARG A 52 -1.36 -15.59 1.63
N PHE A 53 -2.01 -14.47 1.89
CA PHE A 53 -3.33 -14.20 1.33
C PHE A 53 -3.28 -14.04 -0.20
N ALA A 54 -2.33 -13.31 -0.76
CA ALA A 54 -2.17 -13.23 -2.22
C ALA A 54 -1.96 -14.62 -2.86
N GLU A 55 -1.24 -15.52 -2.18
CA GLU A 55 -0.87 -16.87 -2.65
C GLU A 55 -1.95 -17.95 -2.47
N GLY A 56 -3.12 -17.62 -1.93
CA GLY A 56 -4.23 -18.59 -1.85
C GLY A 56 -4.76 -18.86 -0.44
N ALA A 57 -4.05 -18.45 0.62
CA ALA A 57 -4.52 -18.67 1.98
C ALA A 57 -5.84 -17.92 2.27
N ALA A 58 -6.60 -18.40 3.25
CA ALA A 58 -7.83 -17.75 3.66
C ALA A 58 -7.59 -16.32 4.19
N ARG A 59 -8.57 -15.43 4.01
CA ARG A 59 -8.55 -14.10 4.63
C ARG A 59 -8.83 -14.22 6.12
N THR A 60 -7.79 -14.23 6.94
CA THR A 60 -7.89 -14.46 8.39
C THR A 60 -7.68 -13.20 9.22
N LYS A 61 -7.95 -13.29 10.54
CA LYS A 61 -7.66 -12.24 11.52
C LYS A 61 -6.18 -11.83 11.54
N LYS A 62 -5.25 -12.72 11.16
CA LYS A 62 -3.81 -12.44 11.11
C LYS A 62 -3.45 -11.22 10.25
N LEU A 63 -4.18 -10.97 9.16
CA LEU A 63 -3.99 -9.78 8.34
C LEU A 63 -4.29 -8.49 9.13
N ARG A 64 -5.40 -8.48 9.88
CA ARG A 64 -5.80 -7.32 10.69
C ARG A 64 -4.86 -7.12 11.87
N ASP A 65 -4.51 -8.21 12.56
CA ASP A 65 -3.59 -8.15 13.69
C ASP A 65 -2.20 -7.67 13.25
N GLY A 66 -1.72 -8.16 12.10
CA GLY A 66 -0.49 -7.70 11.45
C GLY A 66 -0.56 -6.22 11.07
N ALA A 67 -1.62 -5.77 10.40
CA ALA A 67 -1.82 -4.36 10.06
C ALA A 67 -1.80 -3.46 11.29
N TRP A 68 -2.50 -3.83 12.38
CA TRP A 68 -2.49 -3.06 13.62
C TRP A 68 -1.13 -3.07 14.31
N ALA A 69 -0.41 -4.19 14.28
CA ALA A 69 0.94 -4.27 14.83
C ALA A 69 1.92 -3.38 14.05
N ALA A 70 1.89 -3.42 12.71
CA ALA A 70 2.68 -2.54 11.86
C ALA A 70 2.30 -1.07 12.02
N GLN A 71 1.01 -0.76 12.24
CA GLN A 71 0.55 0.61 12.52
C GLN A 71 1.13 1.14 13.85
N ARG A 72 1.22 0.30 14.89
CA ARG A 72 1.90 0.66 16.14
C ARG A 72 3.41 0.84 15.93
N ALA A 73 4.02 0.02 15.08
CA ALA A 73 5.44 0.14 14.72
C ALA A 73 5.73 1.47 14.00
N TYR A 74 4.86 1.85 13.06
CA TYR A 74 4.88 3.17 12.42
C TYR A 74 4.81 4.30 13.45
N GLN A 75 3.82 4.27 14.35
CA GLN A 75 3.64 5.32 15.35
C GLN A 75 4.91 5.50 16.19
N GLN A 76 5.46 4.39 16.70
CA GLN A 76 6.68 4.42 17.49
C GLN A 76 7.91 4.92 16.71
N ALA A 77 8.08 4.53 15.45
CA ALA A 77 9.18 5.02 14.62
C ALA A 77 9.04 6.53 14.36
N ARG A 78 7.84 6.99 14.02
CA ARG A 78 7.54 8.41 13.81
C ARG A 78 7.79 9.24 15.06
N ASP A 79 7.32 8.77 16.21
CA ASP A 79 7.47 9.49 17.49
C ASP A 79 8.95 9.57 17.93
N GLN A 80 9.82 8.70 17.40
CA GLN A 80 11.28 8.73 17.55
C GLN A 80 12.00 9.53 16.44
N GLY A 81 11.27 10.24 15.57
CA GLY A 81 11.85 11.00 14.46
C GLY A 81 12.37 10.14 13.30
N ARG A 82 12.08 8.83 13.27
CA ARG A 82 12.55 7.90 12.24
C ARG A 82 11.55 7.82 11.09
N LEU A 83 11.42 8.93 10.37
CA LEU A 83 10.32 9.13 9.40
C LEU A 83 10.34 8.11 8.26
N ALA A 84 11.51 7.83 7.66
CA ALA A 84 11.63 6.83 6.58
C ALA A 84 11.18 5.43 7.04
N ALA A 85 11.63 4.99 8.22
CA ALA A 85 11.17 3.75 8.83
C ALA A 85 9.66 3.78 9.10
N GLY A 86 9.14 4.90 9.61
CA GLY A 86 7.70 5.09 9.82
C GLY A 86 6.89 4.85 8.54
N GLU A 87 7.30 5.45 7.42
CA GLU A 87 6.63 5.29 6.14
C GLU A 87 6.77 3.87 5.57
N ALA A 88 7.92 3.21 5.76
CA ALA A 88 8.08 1.79 5.43
C ALA A 88 7.09 0.89 6.23
N ALA A 89 6.91 1.17 7.52
CA ALA A 89 5.90 0.47 8.32
C ALA A 89 4.47 0.77 7.84
N ARG A 90 4.18 1.99 7.38
CA ARG A 90 2.89 2.34 6.75
C ARG A 90 2.67 1.63 5.43
N ALA A 91 3.71 1.40 4.63
CA ALA A 91 3.62 0.58 3.43
C ALA A 91 3.18 -0.85 3.76
N ALA A 92 3.74 -1.44 4.84
CA ALA A 92 3.31 -2.74 5.34
C ALA A 92 1.85 -2.76 5.84
N VAL A 93 1.39 -1.69 6.51
CA VAL A 93 -0.03 -1.53 6.87
C VAL A 93 -0.92 -1.53 5.64
N ALA A 94 -0.53 -0.78 4.60
CA ALA A 94 -1.29 -0.70 3.35
C ALA A 94 -1.32 -2.04 2.61
N ALA A 95 -0.21 -2.78 2.58
CA ALA A 95 -0.16 -4.12 1.99
C ALA A 95 -1.13 -5.10 2.68
N ALA A 96 -1.14 -5.15 4.01
CA ALA A 96 -2.12 -5.96 4.75
C ALA A 96 -3.56 -5.45 4.58
N GLY A 97 -3.74 -4.14 4.45
CA GLY A 97 -5.03 -3.49 4.19
C GLY A 97 -5.61 -3.77 2.80
N ALA A 98 -4.77 -4.09 1.81
CA ALA A 98 -5.20 -4.37 0.44
C ALA A 98 -6.17 -5.55 0.33
N ALA A 99 -6.01 -6.57 1.20
CA ALA A 99 -6.91 -7.72 1.31
C ALA A 99 -8.35 -7.36 1.73
N PHE A 100 -8.56 -6.11 2.15
CA PHE A 100 -9.84 -5.54 2.57
C PHE A 100 -10.30 -4.39 1.67
N LEU A 101 -9.80 -4.29 0.43
CA LEU A 101 -10.38 -3.40 -0.57
C LEU A 101 -11.90 -3.64 -0.65
N HIS A 102 -12.68 -2.58 -0.43
CA HIS A 102 -14.13 -2.68 -0.39
C HIS A 102 -14.73 -2.39 -1.77
N PRO A 103 -15.80 -3.12 -2.18
CA PRO A 103 -16.51 -2.93 -3.45
C PRO A 103 -17.38 -1.66 -3.47
N LEU A 104 -16.78 -0.53 -3.11
CA LEU A 104 -17.43 0.76 -2.97
C LEU A 104 -16.79 1.73 -3.95
N ALA A 105 -17.57 2.31 -4.87
CA ALA A 105 -17.10 3.37 -5.75
C ALA A 105 -16.79 4.67 -4.96
N LYS A 106 -15.68 4.69 -4.22
CA LYS A 106 -15.18 5.81 -3.42
C LYS A 106 -13.69 5.98 -3.70
N ALA A 107 -13.26 7.22 -3.97
CA ALA A 107 -11.86 7.55 -4.20
C ALA A 107 -10.93 7.03 -3.08
N THR A 108 -11.38 7.05 -1.82
CA THR A 108 -10.58 6.54 -0.70
C THR A 108 -10.21 5.06 -0.80
N GLN A 109 -10.95 4.26 -1.58
CA GLN A 109 -10.62 2.86 -1.81
C GLN A 109 -9.37 2.67 -2.69
N VAL A 110 -9.01 3.65 -3.52
CA VAL A 110 -7.79 3.61 -4.33
C VAL A 110 -6.54 3.42 -3.47
N LEU A 111 -6.55 3.90 -2.22
CA LEU A 111 -5.41 3.74 -1.31
C LEU A 111 -5.23 2.30 -0.79
N HIS A 112 -6.24 1.42 -0.91
CA HIS A 112 -6.04 -0.01 -0.70
C HIS A 112 -5.27 -0.66 -1.86
N ILE A 113 -5.27 -0.03 -3.05
CA ILE A 113 -4.57 -0.52 -4.24
C ILE A 113 -3.16 0.09 -4.31
N LEU A 114 -3.05 1.41 -4.17
CA LEU A 114 -1.83 2.17 -4.44
C LEU A 114 -1.09 2.62 -3.17
N GLY A 115 -1.69 2.47 -1.99
CA GLY A 115 -1.15 3.03 -0.76
C GLY A 115 0.19 2.44 -0.34
N SER A 116 0.43 1.15 -0.61
CA SER A 116 1.71 0.52 -0.28
C SER A 116 2.86 1.09 -1.12
N ALA A 117 2.65 1.23 -2.43
CA ALA A 117 3.61 1.87 -3.33
C ALA A 117 3.89 3.32 -2.95
N ALA A 118 2.84 4.10 -2.65
CA ALA A 118 2.98 5.50 -2.28
C ALA A 118 3.72 5.70 -0.95
N HIS A 119 3.43 4.87 0.05
CA HIS A 119 4.15 4.90 1.33
C HIS A 119 5.60 4.43 1.18
N ALA A 120 5.86 3.39 0.40
CA ALA A 120 7.22 2.90 0.13
C ALA A 120 8.06 3.95 -0.64
N ALA A 121 7.50 4.55 -1.69
CA ALA A 121 8.14 5.66 -2.41
C ALA A 121 8.49 6.81 -1.45
N TYR A 122 7.55 7.22 -0.59
CA TYR A 122 7.82 8.28 0.37
C TYR A 122 8.89 7.90 1.40
N ALA A 123 8.95 6.63 1.81
CA ALA A 123 10.02 6.12 2.67
C ALA A 123 11.40 6.28 2.02
N PHE A 124 11.53 5.99 0.72
CA PHE A 124 12.77 6.17 -0.03
C PHE A 124 13.15 7.65 -0.21
N GLU A 125 12.18 8.54 -0.46
CA GLU A 125 12.46 9.99 -0.49
C GLU A 125 13.04 10.48 0.83
N LEU A 126 12.45 10.03 1.95
CA LEU A 126 12.89 10.43 3.29
C LEU A 126 14.26 9.84 3.63
N ASP A 127 14.58 8.63 3.15
CA ASP A 127 15.88 8.01 3.36
C ASP A 127 16.99 8.71 2.59
N ALA A 128 16.72 9.02 1.31
CA ALA A 128 17.68 9.67 0.42
C ALA A 128 17.77 11.18 0.65
N GLY A 129 16.76 11.80 1.26
CA GLY A 129 16.60 13.26 1.27
C GLY A 129 16.32 13.84 -0.12
N ASP A 130 15.81 13.01 -1.04
CA ASP A 130 15.66 13.32 -2.46
C ASP A 130 14.28 12.87 -2.99
N PRO A 131 13.41 13.80 -3.45
CA PRO A 131 12.14 13.47 -4.08
C PRO A 131 12.25 12.55 -5.30
N ASP A 132 13.36 12.58 -6.04
CA ASP A 132 13.52 11.78 -7.26
C ASP A 132 13.66 10.29 -6.95
N ALA A 133 14.14 9.92 -5.75
CA ALA A 133 14.17 8.53 -5.29
C ALA A 133 12.76 7.92 -5.22
N GLY A 134 11.77 8.69 -4.77
CA GLY A 134 10.36 8.26 -4.73
C GLY A 134 9.78 8.09 -6.13
N ILE A 135 10.05 9.03 -7.04
CA ILE A 135 9.60 8.95 -8.43
C ILE A 135 10.22 7.75 -9.15
N ALA A 136 11.52 7.53 -9.00
CA ALA A 136 12.21 6.38 -9.55
C ALA A 136 11.61 5.06 -9.01
N TYR A 137 11.26 5.02 -7.72
CA TYR A 137 10.59 3.85 -7.15
C TYR A 137 9.17 3.66 -7.71
N LEU A 138 8.40 4.73 -7.92
CA LEU A 138 7.08 4.64 -8.54
C LEU A 138 7.13 4.04 -9.95
N GLU A 139 8.14 4.39 -10.76
CA GLU A 139 8.34 3.79 -12.09
C GLU A 139 8.62 2.28 -12.03
N GLN A 140 9.29 1.81 -10.97
CA GLN A 140 9.45 0.36 -10.74
C GLN A 140 8.11 -0.26 -10.35
N THR A 141 7.37 0.34 -9.43
CA THR A 141 6.06 -0.18 -9.01
C THR A 141 5.05 -0.21 -10.16
N ARG A 142 5.09 0.76 -11.07
CA ARG A 142 4.26 0.77 -12.28
C ARG A 142 4.44 -0.50 -13.11
N LYS A 143 5.68 -0.98 -13.24
CA LYS A 143 6.02 -2.21 -13.98
C LYS A 143 5.55 -3.49 -13.27
N LEU A 144 5.30 -3.44 -11.96
CA LEU A 144 4.77 -4.56 -11.18
C LEU A 144 3.24 -4.68 -11.30
N ALA A 145 2.54 -3.65 -11.77
CA ALA A 145 1.09 -3.68 -11.90
C ALA A 145 0.69 -4.60 -13.07
N THR A 146 -0.03 -5.67 -12.75
CA THR A 146 -0.59 -6.57 -13.77
C THR A 146 -1.83 -5.95 -14.40
N ALA A 147 -2.25 -6.47 -15.56
CA ALA A 147 -3.50 -6.08 -16.21
C ALA A 147 -4.70 -6.14 -15.25
N THR A 148 -4.80 -7.20 -14.44
CA THR A 148 -5.84 -7.33 -13.42
C THR A 148 -5.82 -6.19 -12.39
N VAL A 149 -4.65 -5.73 -11.95
CA VAL A 149 -4.53 -4.61 -11.01
C VAL A 149 -5.02 -3.31 -11.66
N VAL A 150 -4.64 -3.08 -12.91
CA VAL A 150 -5.08 -1.91 -13.69
C VAL A 150 -6.59 -1.94 -13.92
N ASP A 151 -7.16 -3.10 -14.28
CA ASP A 151 -8.60 -3.28 -14.48
C ASP A 151 -9.40 -3.07 -13.18
N VAL A 152 -8.88 -3.53 -12.04
CA VAL A 152 -9.46 -3.21 -10.73
C VAL A 152 -9.39 -1.71 -10.47
N LEU A 153 -8.24 -1.08 -10.63
CA LEU A 153 -8.05 0.35 -10.41
C LEU A 153 -8.99 1.20 -11.27
N ALA A 154 -9.13 0.85 -12.55
CA ALA A 154 -9.96 1.55 -13.54
C ALA A 154 -11.44 1.62 -13.14
N ARG A 155 -11.95 0.64 -12.37
CA ARG A 155 -13.32 0.62 -11.85
C ARG A 155 -13.56 1.57 -10.67
N TYR A 156 -12.51 2.01 -9.98
CA TYR A 156 -12.63 2.99 -8.90
C TYR A 156 -12.50 4.42 -9.44
N PRO A 157 -13.13 5.41 -8.77
CA PRO A 157 -12.84 6.82 -9.02
C PRO A 157 -11.34 7.12 -8.90
N ILE A 158 -10.89 8.23 -9.49
CA ILE A 158 -9.51 8.70 -9.36
C ILE A 158 -9.06 8.84 -7.90
N ALA A 159 -7.76 8.72 -7.66
CA ALA A 159 -7.18 8.84 -6.33
C ALA A 159 -7.58 10.14 -5.61
N PRO A 160 -7.84 10.11 -4.28
CA PRO A 160 -8.37 11.24 -3.56
C PRO A 160 -7.35 12.38 -3.42
N SER A 161 -7.83 13.61 -3.35
CA SER A 161 -7.00 14.77 -3.01
C SER A 161 -6.56 14.75 -1.53
N GLY A 162 -5.52 15.52 -1.21
CA GLY A 162 -4.96 15.63 0.15
C GLY A 162 -3.90 14.56 0.49
N ARG A 163 -3.70 14.33 1.79
CA ARG A 163 -2.73 13.37 2.40
C ARG A 163 -1.24 13.67 2.19
N GLY A 164 -0.90 14.94 2.00
CA GLY A 164 0.50 15.39 1.93
C GLY A 164 1.29 14.72 0.80
N ARG A 165 2.57 14.47 1.05
CA ARG A 165 3.49 13.92 0.04
C ARG A 165 3.09 12.52 -0.44
N MET A 166 2.75 11.61 0.47
CA MET A 166 2.25 10.28 0.10
C MET A 166 1.02 10.35 -0.80
N GLY A 167 0.06 11.25 -0.50
CA GLY A 167 -1.11 11.43 -1.35
C GLY A 167 -0.78 11.95 -2.75
N ALA A 168 0.23 12.80 -2.88
CA ALA A 168 0.73 13.24 -4.19
C ALA A 168 1.34 12.07 -4.99
N LEU A 169 2.18 11.26 -4.35
CA LEU A 169 2.77 10.06 -4.97
C LEU A 169 1.70 9.05 -5.41
N ALA A 170 0.67 8.83 -4.60
CA ALA A 170 -0.46 7.97 -4.95
C ALA A 170 -1.21 8.48 -6.19
N ARG A 171 -1.41 9.79 -6.33
CA ARG A 171 -2.06 10.39 -7.51
C ARG A 171 -1.17 10.29 -8.76
N THR A 172 0.14 10.53 -8.62
CA THR A 172 1.09 10.35 -9.72
C THR A 172 1.02 8.92 -10.28
N LEU A 173 1.04 7.92 -9.39
CA LEU A 173 0.92 6.51 -9.79
C LEU A 173 -0.46 6.18 -10.38
N ASP A 174 -1.54 6.70 -9.79
CA ASP A 174 -2.91 6.52 -10.32
C ASP A 174 -3.03 7.04 -11.75
N THR A 175 -2.51 8.24 -12.03
CA THR A 175 -2.46 8.80 -13.39
C THR A 175 -1.63 7.92 -14.32
N ALA A 176 -0.43 7.52 -13.91
CA ALA A 176 0.47 6.74 -14.77
C ALA A 176 -0.08 5.34 -15.11
N LEU A 177 -0.83 4.71 -14.21
CA LEU A 177 -1.45 3.39 -14.43
C LEU A 177 -2.73 3.45 -15.25
N ARG A 178 -3.41 4.60 -15.31
CA ARG A 178 -4.63 4.80 -16.11
C ARG A 178 -4.34 5.29 -17.53
N GLN A 179 -3.11 5.69 -17.82
CA GLN A 179 -2.67 6.04 -19.16
C GLN A 179 -2.30 4.77 -19.94
N PRO A 180 -2.77 4.62 -21.19
CA PRO A 180 -2.44 3.47 -22.05
C PRO A 180 -0.95 3.42 -22.42
#